data_AF-A0A916ZAA6-F1
#
_entry.id   AF-A0A916ZAA6-F1
#
_cell.length_a   1.000
_cell.length_b   1.000
_cell.length_c   1.000
_cell.angle_alpha   90.00
_cell.angle_beta   90.00
_cell.angle_gamma   90.00
#
_symmetry.space_group_name_H-M   'P 1'
#
loop_
_entity.id
_entity.type
_entity.pdbx_description
1 polymer ?
#
loop_
_entity_poly.entity_id
_entity_poly.type
_entity_poly.pdbx_seq_one_letter_code
_entity_poly.pdbx_strand_id
1 'polypeptide(L)'
;MWIFDLHHYLFAGEAGEIVVGVAGIAGVLFIVSGTILWWRTRRTFSFRLWPKRMSRSAIVRQHRDLGIVMTPVLFLTMLTGSAMIFEPVAAAIVAPLPERSSLSRTLDARLTQDDMSGFFDIAGRSFPNAEIRRLQLSNEEATLRLRQPFEWTPNGRTYVRIERSGAVAIDAPDGTIDQQSGSEKFYPIHSGKVGGLAWKVVLTLTGLSLTLLGALACFSFWTLRSNKR
;
A
#
# COMPACT_ATOMS: atom_id res chain seq x y z
N MET A 1 -16.12 0.41 -6.61
CA MET A 1 -16.77 -0.09 -5.37
C MET A 1 -16.76 1.09 -4.42
N TRP A 2 -17.91 1.52 -3.91
CA TRP A 2 -18.02 2.83 -3.23
C TRP A 2 -17.03 3.05 -2.08
N ILE A 3 -16.60 2.00 -1.36
CA ILE A 3 -15.59 2.09 -0.29
C ILE A 3 -14.23 2.51 -0.85
N PHE A 4 -13.85 1.98 -2.00
CA PHE A 4 -12.60 2.36 -2.67
C PHE A 4 -12.68 3.82 -3.11
N ASP A 5 -13.81 4.24 -3.69
CA ASP A 5 -14.01 5.61 -4.16
C ASP A 5 -14.03 6.61 -2.99
N LEU A 6 -14.59 6.22 -1.84
CA LEU A 6 -14.49 7.00 -0.61
C LEU A 6 -13.04 7.06 -0.08
N HIS A 7 -12.36 5.92 0.01
CA HIS A 7 -11.03 5.84 0.64
C HIS A 7 -9.93 6.48 -0.20
N HIS A 8 -9.99 6.32 -1.52
CA HIS A 8 -8.98 6.81 -2.45
C HIS A 8 -9.30 8.21 -2.97
N TYR A 9 -10.56 8.48 -3.30
CA TYR A 9 -10.97 9.72 -3.95
C TYR A 9 -11.86 10.62 -3.10
N LEU A 10 -12.26 10.23 -1.89
CA LEU A 10 -13.23 10.97 -1.05
C LEU A 10 -14.51 11.38 -1.79
N PHE A 11 -14.89 10.62 -2.83
CA PHE A 11 -15.93 11.00 -3.81
C PHE A 11 -15.72 12.34 -4.53
N ALA A 12 -14.51 12.88 -4.53
CA ALA A 12 -14.10 14.15 -5.12
C ALA A 12 -13.07 13.98 -6.27
N GLY A 13 -12.89 12.76 -6.78
CA GLY A 13 -11.95 12.47 -7.86
C GLY A 13 -10.51 12.83 -7.49
N GLU A 14 -9.77 13.40 -8.43
CA GLU A 14 -8.35 13.78 -8.30
C GLU A 14 -8.08 14.68 -7.08
N ALA A 15 -8.97 15.64 -6.80
CA ALA A 15 -8.81 16.51 -5.63
C ALA A 15 -8.82 15.70 -4.32
N GLY A 16 -9.68 14.69 -4.23
CA GLY A 16 -9.73 13.83 -3.05
C GLY A 16 -8.53 12.90 -2.93
N GLU A 17 -8.00 12.41 -4.05
CA GLU A 17 -6.74 11.64 -4.07
C GLU A 17 -5.57 12.46 -3.52
N ILE A 18 -5.42 13.72 -3.95
CA ILE A 18 -4.41 14.63 -3.42
C ILE A 18 -4.61 14.85 -1.90
N VAL A 19 -5.85 15.10 -1.47
CA VAL A 19 -6.16 15.31 -0.03
C VAL A 19 -5.82 14.08 0.79
N VAL A 20 -6.16 12.87 0.33
CA VAL A 20 -5.85 11.61 1.02
C VAL A 20 -4.35 11.40 1.10
N GLY A 21 -3.62 11.62 0.01
CA GLY A 21 -2.16 11.53 -0.02
C GLY A 21 -1.51 12.50 0.97
N VAL A 22 -1.92 13.77 0.97
CA VAL A 22 -1.39 14.80 1.88
C VAL A 22 -1.74 14.46 3.34
N ALA A 23 -2.95 13.95 3.60
CA ALA A 23 -3.33 13.49 4.93
C ALA A 23 -2.46 12.31 5.41
N GLY A 24 -2.08 11.40 4.51
CA GLY A 24 -1.12 10.33 4.79
C GLY A 24 0.26 10.86 5.21
N ILE A 25 0.81 11.82 4.45
CA ILE A 25 2.10 12.47 4.78
C ILE A 25 2.01 13.21 6.12
N ALA A 26 0.96 14.02 6.33
CA ALA A 26 0.73 14.73 7.58
C ALA A 26 0.62 13.75 8.77
N GLY A 27 -0.04 12.61 8.56
CA GLY A 27 -0.10 11.52 9.53
C GLY A 27 1.27 10.96 9.90
N VAL A 28 2.14 10.71 8.91
CA VAL A 28 3.54 10.30 9.14
C VAL A 28 4.28 11.35 9.99
N LEU A 29 4.14 12.63 9.68
CA LEU A 29 4.76 13.72 10.46
C LEU A 29 4.21 13.79 11.90
N PHE A 30 2.91 13.55 12.10
CA PHE A 30 2.30 13.47 13.43
C PHE A 30 2.77 12.26 14.22
N ILE A 31 3.00 11.12 13.58
CA ILE A 31 3.59 9.94 14.23
C ILE A 31 5.02 10.24 14.68
N VAL A 32 5.85 10.84 13.83
CA VAL A 32 7.24 11.18 14.16
C VAL A 32 7.28 12.18 15.32
N SER A 33 6.56 13.30 15.21
CA SER A 33 6.49 14.31 16.26
C SER A 33 5.89 13.77 17.56
N GLY A 34 4.81 12.98 17.46
CA GLY A 34 4.18 12.30 18.60
C GLY A 34 5.13 11.34 19.32
N THR A 35 5.96 10.60 18.56
CA THR A 35 7.00 9.71 19.12
C THR A 35 8.07 10.50 19.87
N ILE A 36 8.55 11.61 19.29
CA ILE A 36 9.53 12.51 19.93
C ILE A 36 8.96 13.08 21.25
N LEU A 37 7.71 13.54 21.24
CA LEU A 37 7.04 14.06 22.43
C LEU A 37 6.78 12.96 23.47
N TRP A 38 6.39 11.77 23.04
CA TRP A 38 6.19 10.62 23.90
C TRP A 38 7.46 10.27 24.65
N TRP A 39 8.61 10.25 23.96
CA TRP A 39 9.90 9.88 24.53
C TRP A 39 10.25 10.66 25.81
N ARG A 40 9.96 11.97 25.82
CA ARG A 40 10.16 12.85 26.99
C ARG A 40 9.33 12.45 28.21
N THR A 41 8.23 11.72 27.99
CA THR A 41 7.27 11.34 29.03
C THR A 41 7.15 9.82 29.24
N ARG A 42 8.05 9.04 28.65
CA ARG A 42 8.04 7.56 28.64
C ARG A 42 7.91 6.91 30.01
N ARG A 43 8.45 7.54 31.07
CA ARG A 43 8.36 7.05 32.46
C ARG A 43 6.93 6.99 33.01
N THR A 44 6.00 7.68 32.36
CA THR A 44 4.59 7.72 32.76
C THR A 44 3.70 6.87 31.86
N PHE A 45 4.30 6.03 31.00
CA PHE A 45 3.58 5.13 30.11
C PHE A 45 2.71 4.16 30.91
N SER A 46 1.47 3.99 30.47
CA SER A 46 0.61 2.93 30.97
C SER A 46 -0.39 2.58 29.89
N PHE A 47 -0.23 1.38 29.34
CA PHE A 47 -1.08 0.88 28.26
C PHE A 47 -2.55 0.81 28.69
N ARG A 48 -3.43 1.40 27.86
CA ARG A 48 -4.88 1.45 28.08
C ARG A 48 -5.59 1.52 26.73
N LEU A 49 -6.53 0.60 26.51
CA LEU A 49 -7.41 0.64 25.33
C LEU A 49 -8.41 1.80 25.41
N TRP A 50 -8.86 2.16 26.61
CA TRP A 50 -9.85 3.20 26.85
C TRP A 50 -9.39 4.20 27.93
N PRO A 51 -9.74 5.49 27.85
CA PRO A 51 -9.42 6.45 28.91
C PRO A 51 -10.11 6.08 30.22
N LYS A 52 -9.40 6.17 31.36
CA LYS A 52 -9.95 5.87 32.70
C LYS A 52 -11.18 6.70 33.08
N ARG A 53 -11.31 7.89 32.49
CA ARG A 53 -12.42 8.83 32.70
C ARG A 53 -12.51 9.76 31.51
N MET A 54 -13.69 10.31 31.21
CA MET A 54 -13.91 11.26 30.12
C MET A 54 -13.46 12.69 30.46
N SER A 55 -12.24 12.81 31.01
CA SER A 55 -11.58 14.09 31.28
C SER A 55 -10.46 14.32 30.28
N ARG A 56 -10.20 15.58 29.92
CA ARG A 56 -9.14 15.96 28.97
C ARG A 56 -7.79 15.32 29.28
N SER A 57 -7.36 15.37 30.55
CA SER A 57 -6.06 14.82 30.94
C SER A 57 -5.97 13.30 30.80
N ALA A 58 -7.08 12.58 31.05
CA ALA A 58 -7.12 11.13 30.90
C ALA A 58 -7.16 10.71 29.42
N ILE A 59 -7.89 11.45 28.58
CA ILE A 59 -7.93 11.25 27.13
C ILE A 59 -6.55 11.49 26.52
N VAL A 60 -5.88 12.60 26.85
CA VAL A 60 -4.54 12.91 26.32
C VAL A 60 -3.52 11.83 26.73
N ARG A 61 -3.56 11.34 27.97
CA ARG A 61 -2.69 10.23 28.41
C ARG A 61 -2.97 8.94 27.63
N GLN A 62 -4.25 8.60 27.41
CA GLN A 62 -4.61 7.43 26.63
C GLN A 62 -4.20 7.57 25.15
N HIS A 63 -4.44 8.73 24.53
CA HIS A 63 -4.05 9.01 23.15
C HIS A 63 -2.54 8.85 22.98
N ARG A 64 -1.76 9.42 23.91
CA ARG A 64 -0.31 9.30 23.93
C ARG A 64 0.16 7.84 24.06
N ASP A 65 -0.40 7.10 25.03
CA ASP A 65 0.05 5.74 25.34
C ASP A 65 -0.41 4.71 24.28
N LEU A 66 -1.62 4.86 23.72
CA LEU A 66 -2.08 4.02 22.60
C LEU A 66 -1.37 4.39 21.30
N GLY A 67 -1.16 5.69 21.06
CA GLY A 67 -0.49 6.20 19.86
C GLY A 67 0.93 5.64 19.69
N ILE A 68 1.72 5.55 20.77
CA ILE A 68 3.06 4.95 20.69
C ILE A 68 3.01 3.44 20.39
N VAL A 69 2.01 2.72 20.92
CA VAL A 69 1.86 1.28 20.67
C VAL A 69 1.49 1.02 19.21
N MET A 70 0.62 1.86 18.66
CA MET A 70 0.15 1.74 17.28
C MET A 70 1.10 2.39 16.26
N THR A 71 2.15 3.08 16.71
CA THR A 71 3.10 3.81 15.85
C THR A 71 3.67 2.94 14.72
N PRO A 72 4.22 1.73 14.96
CA PRO A 72 4.86 0.96 13.88
C PRO A 72 3.89 0.63 12.73
N VAL A 73 2.67 0.21 13.07
CA VAL A 73 1.66 -0.20 12.08
C VAL A 73 1.00 1.01 11.42
N LEU A 74 0.70 2.08 12.17
CA LEU A 74 0.17 3.33 11.61
C LEU A 74 1.17 3.97 10.65
N PHE A 75 2.46 4.01 11.04
CA PHE A 75 3.53 4.54 10.21
C PHE A 75 3.62 3.77 8.90
N LEU A 76 3.68 2.44 8.97
CA LEU A 76 3.71 1.59 7.79
C LEU A 76 2.49 1.82 6.87
N THR A 77 1.28 1.86 7.43
CA THR A 77 0.05 2.06 6.62
C THR A 77 -0.03 3.44 6.00
N MET A 78 0.33 4.50 6.73
CA MET A 78 0.27 5.88 6.21
C MET A 78 1.37 6.14 5.18
N LEU A 79 2.57 5.60 5.40
CA LEU A 79 3.68 5.72 4.47
C LEU A 79 3.41 4.98 3.15
N THR A 80 2.96 3.72 3.23
CA THR A 80 2.58 2.95 2.05
C THR A 80 1.37 3.54 1.31
N GLY A 81 0.39 4.08 2.04
CA GLY A 81 -0.74 4.81 1.45
C GLY A 81 -0.30 6.03 0.66
N SER A 82 0.56 6.85 1.24
CA SER A 82 1.12 8.05 0.59
C SER A 82 1.97 7.69 -0.62
N ALA A 83 2.79 6.63 -0.52
CA ALA A 83 3.65 6.16 -1.60
C ALA A 83 2.87 5.60 -2.80
N MET A 84 1.66 5.06 -2.59
CA MET A 84 0.82 4.63 -3.71
C MET A 84 0.23 5.80 -4.52
N ILE A 85 0.10 6.98 -3.91
CA ILE A 85 -0.46 8.17 -4.54
C ILE A 85 0.66 9.05 -5.12
N PHE A 86 1.74 9.27 -4.38
CA PHE A 86 2.80 10.19 -4.75
C PHE A 86 4.09 9.46 -5.13
N GLU A 87 4.45 9.55 -6.41
CA GLU A 87 5.70 8.99 -6.95
C GLU A 87 6.95 9.47 -6.20
N PRO A 88 7.11 10.75 -5.81
CA PRO A 88 8.30 11.19 -5.08
C PRO A 88 8.45 10.50 -3.71
N VAL A 89 7.34 10.15 -3.07
CA VAL A 89 7.35 9.41 -1.80
C VAL A 89 7.77 7.96 -2.04
N ALA A 90 7.22 7.31 -3.06
CA ALA A 90 7.64 5.96 -3.46
C ALA A 90 9.13 5.92 -3.80
N ALA A 91 9.59 6.83 -4.66
CA ALA A 91 10.98 6.95 -5.09
C ALA A 91 11.92 7.14 -3.89
N ALA A 92 11.58 8.03 -2.95
CA ALA A 92 12.39 8.24 -1.75
C ALA A 92 12.51 6.98 -0.87
N ILE A 93 11.45 6.17 -0.77
CA ILE A 93 11.46 4.93 0.01
C ILE A 93 12.35 3.87 -0.64
N VAL A 94 12.29 3.74 -1.98
CA VAL A 94 13.02 2.68 -2.70
C VAL A 94 14.39 3.11 -3.19
N ALA A 95 14.75 4.40 -3.12
CA ALA A 95 16.05 4.93 -3.55
C ALA A 95 17.28 4.15 -3.05
N PRO A 96 17.30 3.56 -1.83
CA PRO A 96 18.42 2.74 -1.39
C PRO A 96 18.58 1.40 -2.13
N LEU A 97 17.58 0.98 -2.91
CA LEU A 97 17.58 -0.27 -3.66
C LEU A 97 18.17 -0.06 -5.06
N PRO A 98 18.79 -1.10 -5.66
CA PRO A 98 19.31 -1.01 -7.02
C PRO A 98 18.17 -0.79 -8.01
N GLU A 99 18.46 -0.07 -9.09
CA GLU A 99 17.57 0.01 -10.23
C GLU A 99 17.35 -1.38 -10.84
N ARG A 100 16.15 -1.59 -11.38
CA ARG A 100 15.80 -2.87 -12.01
C ARG A 100 16.65 -3.10 -13.25
N SER A 101 17.40 -4.19 -13.26
CA SER A 101 18.21 -4.62 -14.41
C SER A 101 17.45 -5.49 -15.41
N SER A 102 16.11 -5.58 -15.34
CA SER A 102 15.36 -6.61 -16.07
C SER A 102 15.62 -6.58 -17.57
N LEU A 103 16.04 -7.74 -18.08
CA LEU A 103 16.21 -8.00 -19.50
C LEU A 103 14.82 -8.27 -20.09
N SER A 104 14.20 -7.23 -20.66
CA SER A 104 13.14 -7.44 -21.64
C SER A 104 13.69 -8.34 -22.74
N ARG A 105 13.07 -9.49 -22.96
CA ARG A 105 13.47 -10.43 -24.00
C ARG A 105 12.39 -10.49 -25.06
N THR A 106 12.79 -10.27 -26.32
CA THR A 106 11.94 -10.54 -27.47
C THR A 106 12.28 -11.92 -28.02
N LEU A 107 11.28 -12.77 -28.18
CA LEU A 107 11.40 -14.07 -28.83
C LEU A 107 11.08 -13.90 -30.31
N ASP A 108 11.89 -14.52 -31.18
CA ASP A 108 11.61 -14.71 -32.61
C ASP A 108 10.53 -15.80 -32.83
N ALA A 109 9.45 -15.74 -32.05
CA ALA A 109 8.22 -16.44 -32.37
C ALA A 109 7.37 -15.51 -33.25
N ARG A 110 6.75 -16.05 -34.31
CA ARG A 110 5.77 -15.31 -35.12
C ARG A 110 4.38 -15.83 -34.80
N LEU A 111 3.77 -15.27 -33.77
CA LEU A 111 2.37 -15.54 -33.45
C LEU A 111 1.49 -14.49 -34.11
N THR A 112 0.36 -14.88 -34.69
CA THR A 112 -0.70 -13.92 -34.97
C THR A 112 -1.40 -13.57 -33.65
N GLN A 113 -1.99 -12.38 -33.55
CA GLN A 113 -2.76 -12.00 -32.36
C GLN A 113 -3.92 -12.96 -32.09
N ASP A 114 -4.43 -13.67 -33.11
CA ASP A 114 -5.51 -14.65 -32.96
C ASP A 114 -5.01 -16.02 -32.46
N ASP A 115 -3.70 -16.30 -32.46
CA ASP A 115 -3.13 -17.56 -31.97
C ASP A 115 -3.01 -17.56 -30.44
N MET A 116 -4.17 -17.58 -29.78
CA MET A 116 -4.28 -17.67 -28.33
C MET A 116 -3.66 -18.95 -27.78
N SER A 117 -3.75 -20.07 -28.52
CA SER A 117 -3.13 -21.34 -28.12
C SER A 117 -1.62 -21.21 -27.99
N GLY A 118 -0.95 -20.70 -29.03
CA GLY A 118 0.49 -20.44 -29.01
C GLY A 118 0.87 -19.44 -27.93
N PHE A 119 0.01 -18.43 -27.69
CA PHE A 119 0.26 -17.43 -26.66
C PHE A 119 0.28 -18.01 -25.25
N PHE A 120 -0.73 -18.83 -24.90
CA PHE A 120 -0.79 -19.52 -23.61
C PHE A 120 0.31 -20.57 -23.47
N ASP A 121 0.67 -21.27 -24.54
CA ASP A 121 1.77 -22.24 -24.55
C ASP A 121 3.12 -21.58 -24.25
N ILE A 122 3.43 -20.46 -24.91
CA ILE A 122 4.67 -19.71 -24.65
C ILE A 122 4.70 -19.21 -23.20
N ALA A 123 3.58 -18.65 -22.72
CA ALA A 123 3.50 -18.17 -21.35
C ALA A 123 3.67 -19.31 -20.32
N GLY A 124 3.00 -20.45 -20.52
CA GLY A 124 3.09 -21.62 -19.64
C GLY A 124 4.49 -22.26 -19.64
N ARG A 125 5.17 -22.31 -20.79
CA ARG A 125 6.55 -22.82 -20.88
C ARG A 125 7.56 -21.85 -20.26
N SER A 126 7.35 -20.54 -20.43
CA SER A 126 8.24 -19.52 -19.88
C SER A 126 8.09 -19.37 -18.37
N PHE A 127 6.86 -19.52 -17.85
CA PHE A 127 6.52 -19.31 -16.44
C PHE A 127 5.61 -20.43 -15.90
N PRO A 128 6.13 -21.66 -15.74
CA PRO A 128 5.31 -22.83 -15.41
C PRO A 128 4.61 -22.75 -14.05
N ASN A 129 5.14 -21.97 -13.12
CA ASN A 129 4.60 -21.80 -11.77
C ASN A 129 3.83 -20.47 -11.60
N ALA A 130 3.64 -19.70 -12.66
CA ALA A 130 2.96 -18.41 -12.58
C ALA A 130 1.45 -18.54 -12.80
N GLU A 131 0.68 -17.74 -12.06
CA GLU A 131 -0.76 -17.65 -12.24
C GLU A 131 -1.09 -16.60 -13.30
N ILE A 132 -1.94 -16.94 -14.27
CA ILE A 132 -2.49 -15.96 -15.21
C ILE A 132 -3.46 -15.05 -14.47
N ARG A 133 -3.25 -13.72 -14.53
CA ARG A 133 -4.04 -12.72 -13.80
C ARG A 133 -4.96 -11.91 -14.69
N ARG A 134 -4.50 -11.57 -15.90
CA ARG A 134 -5.30 -10.76 -16.84
C ARG A 134 -4.82 -10.98 -18.27
N LEU A 135 -5.76 -11.19 -19.18
CA LEU A 135 -5.56 -11.05 -20.62
C LEU A 135 -6.10 -9.69 -21.05
N GLN A 136 -5.30 -8.92 -21.79
CA GLN A 136 -5.70 -7.66 -22.40
C GLN A 136 -5.49 -7.79 -23.90
N LEU A 137 -6.54 -7.55 -24.67
CA LEU A 137 -6.51 -7.58 -26.12
C LEU A 137 -6.74 -6.15 -26.61
N SER A 138 -5.88 -5.68 -27.50
CA SER A 138 -6.04 -4.44 -28.24
C SER A 138 -5.84 -4.71 -29.73
N ASN A 139 -6.16 -3.75 -30.58
CA ASN A 139 -5.95 -3.87 -32.02
C ASN A 139 -4.45 -3.95 -32.39
N GLU A 140 -3.55 -3.57 -31.49
CA GLU A 140 -2.10 -3.44 -31.75
C GLU A 140 -1.26 -4.48 -30.99
N GLU A 141 -1.76 -4.99 -29.86
CA GLU A 141 -1.08 -5.98 -29.02
C GLU A 141 -2.05 -6.86 -28.22
N ALA A 142 -1.61 -8.09 -27.94
CA ALA A 142 -2.21 -8.95 -26.94
C ALA A 142 -1.25 -9.09 -25.76
N THR A 143 -1.69 -8.72 -24.55
CA THR A 143 -0.87 -8.73 -23.33
C THR A 143 -1.45 -9.70 -22.29
N LEU A 144 -0.64 -10.69 -21.91
CA LEU A 144 -0.91 -11.60 -20.80
C LEU A 144 -0.12 -11.15 -19.58
N ARG A 145 -0.84 -10.79 -18.52
CA ARG A 145 -0.27 -10.47 -17.21
C ARG A 145 -0.31 -11.72 -16.34
N LEU A 146 0.85 -12.14 -15.86
CA LEU A 146 1.04 -13.27 -14.96
C LEU A 146 1.57 -12.79 -13.61
N ARG A 147 1.39 -13.64 -12.60
CA ARG A 147 1.94 -13.48 -11.26
C ARG A 147 2.84 -14.65 -10.92
N GLN A 148 4.11 -14.37 -10.72
CA GLN A 148 5.07 -15.38 -10.24
C GLN A 148 4.93 -15.61 -8.72
N PRO A 149 5.33 -16.78 -8.19
CA PRO A 149 5.16 -17.12 -6.77
C PRO A 149 5.81 -16.14 -5.79
N PHE A 150 6.94 -15.52 -6.17
CA PHE A 150 7.65 -14.56 -5.31
C PHE A 150 7.03 -13.15 -5.31
N GLU A 151 6.10 -12.85 -6.23
CA GLU A 151 5.49 -11.53 -6.35
C GLU A 151 4.40 -11.32 -5.30
N TRP A 152 4.57 -10.26 -4.50
CA TRP A 152 3.63 -9.95 -3.42
C TRP A 152 2.32 -9.37 -3.95
N THR A 153 2.39 -8.62 -5.04
CA THR A 153 1.20 -8.02 -5.63
C THR A 153 0.29 -9.09 -6.23
N PRO A 154 -1.01 -9.14 -5.87
CA PRO A 154 -1.93 -10.12 -6.43
C PRO A 154 -2.22 -9.87 -7.91
N ASN A 155 -1.85 -8.69 -8.44
CA ASN A 155 -2.03 -8.35 -9.84
C ASN A 155 -0.96 -8.99 -10.74
N GLY A 156 0.18 -9.39 -10.18
CA GLY A 156 1.34 -9.87 -10.91
C GLY A 156 2.14 -8.75 -11.61
N ARG A 157 3.39 -9.03 -11.96
CA ARG A 157 4.32 -8.10 -12.64
C ARG A 157 5.03 -8.73 -13.83
N THR A 158 4.70 -9.96 -14.16
CA THR A 158 5.15 -10.60 -15.39
C THR A 158 4.20 -10.27 -16.52
N TYR A 159 4.75 -9.80 -17.63
CA TYR A 159 4.03 -9.49 -18.86
C TYR A 159 4.62 -10.28 -20.01
N VAL A 160 3.76 -11.00 -20.73
CA VAL A 160 4.06 -11.60 -22.03
C VAL A 160 3.17 -10.89 -23.04
N ARG A 161 3.75 -10.31 -24.08
CA ARG A 161 3.04 -9.49 -25.08
C ARG A 161 3.30 -10.01 -26.47
N ILE A 162 2.27 -10.11 -27.29
CA ILE A 162 2.38 -10.30 -28.74
C ILE A 162 2.25 -8.93 -29.39
N GLU A 163 3.31 -8.48 -30.06
CA GLU A 163 3.32 -7.27 -30.86
C GLU A 163 2.60 -7.48 -32.20
N ARG A 164 2.22 -6.38 -32.87
CA ARG A 164 1.64 -6.43 -34.23
C ARG A 164 2.55 -7.13 -35.27
N SER A 165 3.87 -7.07 -35.06
CA SER A 165 4.86 -7.78 -35.89
C SER A 165 4.76 -9.31 -35.77
N GLY A 166 4.03 -9.79 -34.77
CA GLY A 166 3.95 -11.18 -34.35
C GLY A 166 5.05 -11.61 -33.38
N ALA A 167 6.00 -10.71 -33.07
CA ALA A 167 7.05 -10.94 -32.09
C ALA A 167 6.47 -11.03 -30.67
N VAL A 168 7.10 -11.87 -29.83
CA VAL A 168 6.68 -12.04 -28.43
C VAL A 168 7.66 -11.35 -27.50
N ALA A 169 7.23 -10.27 -26.86
CA ALA A 169 8.02 -9.55 -25.87
C ALA A 169 7.68 -10.04 -24.45
N ILE A 170 8.71 -10.35 -23.66
CA ILE A 170 8.58 -10.75 -22.25
C ILE A 170 9.25 -9.70 -21.38
N ASP A 171 8.49 -9.13 -20.45
CA ASP A 171 8.97 -8.28 -19.36
C ASP A 171 8.59 -8.94 -18.04
N ALA A 172 9.57 -9.50 -17.34
CA ALA A 172 9.35 -10.23 -16.10
C ALA A 172 10.43 -9.89 -15.07
N PRO A 173 10.09 -9.76 -13.78
CA PRO A 173 11.10 -9.71 -12.73
C PRO A 173 11.72 -11.10 -12.56
N ASP A 174 12.97 -11.12 -12.08
CA ASP A 174 13.75 -12.34 -11.82
C ASP A 174 13.78 -12.73 -10.32
N GLY A 175 13.08 -11.98 -9.48
CA GLY A 175 13.02 -12.19 -8.03
C GLY A 175 14.09 -11.46 -7.23
N THR A 176 14.97 -10.69 -7.89
CA THR A 176 15.95 -9.85 -7.21
C THR A 176 15.30 -8.71 -6.41
N ILE A 177 16.03 -8.19 -5.42
CA ILE A 177 15.61 -7.02 -4.66
C ILE A 177 16.05 -5.78 -5.45
N ASP A 178 15.08 -5.09 -6.02
CA ASP A 178 15.25 -3.83 -6.76
C ASP A 178 14.17 -2.81 -6.36
N GLN A 179 14.23 -1.61 -6.92
CA GLN A 179 13.25 -0.56 -6.66
C GLN A 179 11.81 -0.99 -6.96
N GLN A 180 11.58 -1.76 -8.04
CA GLN A 180 10.24 -2.21 -8.41
C GLN A 180 9.72 -3.30 -7.46
N SER A 181 10.60 -4.16 -6.96
CA SER A 181 10.36 -5.15 -5.89
C SER A 181 10.02 -4.49 -4.56
N GLY A 182 10.63 -3.34 -4.24
CA GLY A 182 10.22 -2.50 -3.13
C GLY A 182 8.82 -1.90 -3.34
N SER A 183 8.62 -1.21 -4.45
CA SER A 183 7.39 -0.47 -4.75
C SER A 183 6.16 -1.39 -4.86
N GLU A 184 6.31 -2.60 -5.40
CA GLU A 184 5.18 -3.54 -5.50
C GLU A 184 4.56 -3.92 -4.16
N LYS A 185 5.30 -3.77 -3.05
CA LYS A 185 4.88 -4.22 -1.73
C LYS A 185 3.93 -3.23 -1.07
N PHE A 186 3.93 -1.96 -1.50
CA PHE A 186 3.09 -0.92 -0.90
C PHE A 186 1.61 -1.31 -0.94
N TYR A 187 1.11 -1.68 -2.12
CA TYR A 187 -0.28 -2.10 -2.31
C TYR A 187 -0.68 -3.31 -1.47
N PRO A 188 -0.02 -4.48 -1.56
CA PRO A 188 -0.45 -5.67 -0.83
C PRO A 188 -0.30 -5.53 0.69
N ILE A 189 0.71 -4.80 1.18
CA ILE A 189 0.88 -4.51 2.61
C ILE A 189 -0.27 -3.63 3.09
N HIS A 190 -0.54 -2.53 2.39
CA HIS A 190 -1.57 -1.56 2.76
C HIS A 190 -2.98 -2.15 2.71
N SER A 191 -3.28 -2.90 1.65
CA SER A 191 -4.61 -3.47 1.39
C SER A 191 -4.86 -4.84 2.04
N GLY A 192 -3.90 -5.37 2.80
CA GLY A 192 -4.04 -6.66 3.50
C GLY A 192 -4.12 -7.87 2.56
N LYS A 193 -3.47 -7.79 1.39
CA LYS A 193 -3.41 -8.91 0.42
C LYS A 193 -2.30 -9.90 0.74
N VAL A 194 -1.36 -9.52 1.61
CA VAL A 194 -0.33 -10.41 2.19
C VAL A 194 -0.55 -10.61 3.69
N GLY A 195 0.16 -11.56 4.30
CA GLY A 195 0.14 -11.80 5.75
C GLY A 195 -1.13 -12.50 6.29
N GLY A 196 -2.05 -12.92 5.40
CA GLY A 196 -3.20 -13.74 5.75
C GLY A 196 -4.17 -13.08 6.75
N LEU A 197 -4.85 -13.90 7.56
CA LEU A 197 -5.82 -13.42 8.53
C LEU A 197 -5.17 -12.56 9.63
N ALA A 198 -3.99 -12.93 10.11
CA ALA A 198 -3.29 -12.21 11.16
C ALA A 198 -3.02 -10.75 10.77
N TRP A 199 -2.50 -10.52 9.56
CA TRP A 199 -2.27 -9.15 9.08
C TRP A 199 -3.56 -8.36 8.88
N LYS A 200 -4.63 -9.00 8.39
CA LYS A 200 -5.94 -8.36 8.29
C LYS A 200 -6.46 -7.90 9.66
N VAL A 201 -6.32 -8.72 10.69
CA VAL A 201 -6.68 -8.34 12.07
C VAL A 201 -5.86 -7.15 12.54
N VAL A 202 -4.54 -7.14 12.27
CA VAL A 202 -3.68 -6.00 12.60
C VAL A 202 -4.14 -4.72 11.89
N LEU A 203 -4.44 -4.77 10.59
CA LEU A 203 -4.94 -3.62 9.84
C LEU A 203 -6.30 -3.15 10.35
N THR A 204 -7.21 -4.07 10.69
CA THR A 204 -8.50 -3.73 11.31
C THR A 204 -8.32 -3.01 12.64
N LEU A 205 -7.47 -3.54 13.53
CA LEU A 205 -7.15 -2.90 14.82
C LEU A 205 -6.44 -1.56 14.63
N THR A 206 -5.63 -1.42 13.59
CA THR A 206 -4.97 -0.16 13.21
C THR A 206 -6.00 0.90 12.81
N GLY A 207 -6.96 0.55 11.94
CA GLY A 207 -8.06 1.44 11.56
C GLY A 207 -8.94 1.84 12.75
N LEU A 208 -9.35 0.87 13.58
CA LEU A 208 -10.14 1.14 14.79
C LEU A 208 -9.39 2.04 15.79
N SER A 209 -8.08 1.82 15.94
CA SER A 209 -7.25 2.66 16.80
C SER A 209 -7.13 4.08 16.26
N LEU A 210 -6.95 4.25 14.94
CA LEU A 210 -6.91 5.58 14.31
C LEU A 210 -8.24 6.33 14.52
N THR A 211 -9.38 5.66 14.30
CA THR A 211 -10.71 6.21 14.57
C THR A 211 -10.86 6.62 16.03
N LEU A 212 -10.45 5.76 16.98
CA LEU A 212 -10.52 6.06 18.41
C LEU A 212 -9.64 7.25 18.79
N LEU A 213 -8.38 7.27 18.34
CA LEU A 213 -7.43 8.35 18.61
C LEU A 213 -7.94 9.68 18.08
N GLY A 214 -8.47 9.70 16.86
CA GLY A 214 -9.06 10.89 16.24
C GLY A 214 -10.34 11.36 16.94
N ALA A 215 -11.30 10.45 17.16
CA ALA A 215 -12.58 10.77 17.78
C ALA A 215 -12.41 11.32 19.20
N LEU A 216 -11.56 10.69 20.02
CA LEU A 216 -11.31 11.15 21.39
C LEU A 216 -10.55 12.48 21.42
N ALA A 217 -9.61 12.71 20.51
CA ALA A 217 -8.90 13.98 20.40
C ALA A 217 -9.86 15.12 20.01
N CYS A 218 -10.70 14.91 19.00
CA CYS A 218 -11.74 15.85 18.60
C CYS A 218 -12.72 16.13 19.74
N PHE A 219 -13.27 15.10 20.37
CA PHE A 219 -14.16 15.26 21.51
C PHE A 219 -13.50 16.10 22.62
N SER A 220 -12.28 15.72 23.04
CA SER A 220 -11.59 16.43 24.11
C SER A 220 -11.24 17.88 23.77
N PHE A 221 -11.01 18.21 22.49
CA PHE A 221 -10.66 19.55 22.07
C PHE A 221 -11.88 20.46 21.96
N TRP A 222 -13.00 19.96 21.42
CA TRP A 222 -14.18 20.78 21.13
C TRP A 222 -15.14 20.87 22.33
N THR A 223 -15.36 19.79 23.09
CA THR A 223 -16.36 19.80 24.18
C THR A 223 -15.75 20.16 25.52
N LEU A 224 -14.60 19.57 25.87
CA LEU A 224 -13.97 19.74 27.18
C LEU A 224 -13.12 21.03 27.31
N ARG A 225 -12.94 21.77 26.21
CA ARG A 225 -12.29 23.09 26.21
C ARG A 225 -13.28 24.23 26.52
N SER A 226 -14.56 24.05 26.22
CA SER A 226 -15.63 25.04 26.45
C SER A 226 -15.99 25.24 27.93
N ASN A 227 -15.56 24.33 28.82
CA ASN A 227 -15.82 24.43 30.27
C ASN A 227 -14.79 25.27 31.05
N LYS A 228 -14.03 26.12 30.34
CA LYS A 228 -13.30 27.23 30.95
C LYS A 228 -13.91 28.53 30.45
N ARG A 229 -15.05 28.91 31.02
CA ARG A 229 -15.44 30.33 31.16
C ARG A 229 -15.15 30.72 32.60
#